data_AF-E8ZB39-F1
#
_entry.id   AF-E8ZB39-F1
#
_cell.length_a   1.000
_cell.length_b   1.000
_cell.length_c   1.000
_cell.angle_alpha   90.00
_cell.angle_beta   90.00
_cell.angle_gamma   90.00
#
_symmetry.space_group_name_H-M   'P 1'
#
loop_
_entity.id
_entity.type
_entity.pdbx_description
1 polymer ?
#
loop_
_entity_poly.entity_id
_entity_poly.type
_entity_poly.pdbx_seq_one_letter_code
_entity_poly.pdbx_strand_id
1 'polypeptide(L)' 'PFHMLSIAFLYGSALLFAMHGATILAVSRFGGDREIDQVVDRGTAAERAALFWRWTM' A
#
# COMPACT_ATOMS: atom_id res chain seq x y z
N PRO A 1 -15.65 -16.72 -18.38
CA PRO A 1 -15.18 -15.38 -17.93
C PRO A 1 -14.88 -15.30 -16.43
N PHE A 2 -15.79 -15.77 -15.55
CA PHE A 2 -15.63 -15.64 -14.09
C PHE A 2 -14.41 -16.36 -13.50
N HIS A 3 -13.99 -17.50 -14.06
CA HIS A 3 -12.76 -18.17 -13.62
C HIS A 3 -11.50 -17.34 -13.92
N MET A 4 -11.45 -16.67 -15.07
CA MET A 4 -10.34 -15.76 -15.40
C MET A 4 -10.33 -14.54 -14.48
N LEU A 5 -11.50 -13.99 -14.16
CA LEU A 5 -11.63 -12.91 -13.16
C LEU A 5 -11.13 -13.39 -11.79
N SER A 6 -11.49 -14.60 -11.37
CA SER A 6 -11.01 -15.18 -10.10
C SER A 6 -9.48 -15.32 -10.07
N ILE A 7 -8.85 -15.73 -11.17
CA ILE A 7 -7.38 -15.80 -11.27
C ILE A 7 -6.76 -14.40 -11.19
N ALA A 8 -7.34 -13.43 -11.89
CA ALA A 8 -6.87 -12.04 -11.84
C ALA A 8 -6.93 -11.49 -10.41
N PHE A 9 -8.02 -11.74 -9.67
CA PHE A 9 -8.13 -11.35 -8.27
C PHE A 9 -7.16 -12.12 -7.37
N LEU A 10 -6.91 -13.42 -7.61
CA LEU A 10 -5.95 -14.19 -6.83
C LEU A 10 -4.53 -13.60 -6.95
N TYR A 11 -4.07 -13.36 -8.17
CA TYR A 11 -2.75 -12.75 -8.39
C TYR A 11 -2.73 -11.28 -7.96
N GLY A 12 -3.81 -10.54 -8.20
CA GLY A 12 -3.97 -9.16 -7.78
C GLY A 12 -3.88 -8.98 -6.26
N SER A 13 -4.47 -9.89 -5.48
CA SER A 13 -4.39 -9.87 -4.01
C SER A 13 -2.97 -10.06 -3.52
N ALA A 14 -2.25 -11.06 -4.05
CA ALA A 14 -0.86 -11.28 -3.68
C ALA A 14 0.02 -10.08 -4.06
N LEU A 15 -0.17 -9.51 -5.27
CA LEU A 15 0.53 -8.33 -5.75
C LEU A 15 0.28 -7.11 -4.83
N LEU A 16 -0.98 -6.77 -4.59
CA LEU A 16 -1.35 -5.58 -3.81
C LEU A 16 -0.91 -5.71 -2.35
N PHE A 17 -0.98 -6.90 -1.76
CA PHE A 17 -0.56 -7.07 -0.37
C PHE A 17 0.96 -7.03 -0.22
N ALA A 18 1.72 -7.53 -1.20
CA ALA A 18 3.16 -7.36 -1.25
C ALA A 18 3.54 -5.86 -1.41
N MET A 19 2.88 -5.14 -2.31
CA MET A 19 3.09 -3.70 -2.50
C MET A 19 2.80 -2.91 -1.21
N HIS A 20 1.62 -3.13 -0.63
CA HIS A 20 1.16 -2.43 0.56
C HIS A 20 2.04 -2.75 1.78
N GLY A 21 2.24 -4.04 2.10
CA GLY A 21 3.03 -4.46 3.26
C GLY A 21 4.48 -3.97 3.20
N ALA A 22 5.13 -4.07 2.03
CA ALA A 22 6.48 -3.53 1.85
C ALA A 22 6.53 -2.01 2.02
N THR A 23 5.50 -1.30 1.52
CA THR A 23 5.40 0.16 1.67
C THR A 23 5.28 0.55 3.15
N ILE A 24 4.37 -0.08 3.90
CA ILE A 24 4.17 0.20 5.33
C ILE A 24 5.45 -0.04 6.13
N LEU A 25 6.13 -1.17 5.90
CA LEU A 25 7.42 -1.45 6.55
C LEU A 25 8.49 -0.42 6.17
N ALA A 26 8.57 0.02 4.91
CA ALA A 26 9.53 1.04 4.47
C ALA A 26 9.30 2.42 5.11
N VAL A 27 8.04 2.76 5.44
CA VAL A 27 7.69 4.00 6.13
C VAL A 27 7.46 3.83 7.65
N SER A 28 7.67 2.64 8.22
CA SER A 28 7.56 2.38 9.67
C SER A 28 8.46 3.27 10.52
N ARG A 29 9.63 3.66 10.00
CA ARG A 29 10.54 4.65 10.63
C ARG A 29 9.92 6.05 10.82
N PHE A 30 8.79 6.31 10.16
CA PHE A 30 7.99 7.53 10.30
C PHE A 30 6.64 7.26 11.01
N GLY A 31 6.46 6.07 11.60
CA GLY A 31 5.20 5.64 12.22
C GLY A 31 4.09 5.30 11.22
N GLY A 32 4.45 4.88 9.99
CA GLY A 32 3.46 4.56 8.95
C GLY A 32 2.58 3.35 9.23
N ASP A 33 2.96 2.49 10.17
CA ASP A 33 2.15 1.38 10.70
C ASP A 33 0.99 1.84 11.60
N ARG A 34 1.02 3.09 12.09
CA ARG A 34 -0.09 3.72 12.83
C ARG A 34 -1.12 4.28 11.86
N GLU A 35 -1.69 3.43 11.02
CA GLU A 35 -2.51 3.82 9.88
C GLU A 35 -3.76 4.63 10.27
N ILE A 36 -4.37 4.33 11.42
CA ILE A 36 -5.53 5.10 11.93
C ILE A 36 -5.16 6.57 12.12
N ASP A 37 -4.02 6.84 12.76
CA ASP A 37 -3.56 8.22 13.01
C ASP A 37 -3.22 8.90 11.69
N GLN A 38 -2.55 8.21 10.76
CA GLN A 38 -2.19 8.75 9.44
C GLN A 38 -3.41 9.06 8.55
N VAL A 39 -4.52 8.33 8.73
CA VAL A 39 -5.79 8.57 8.03
C VAL A 39 -6.50 9.80 8.59
N VAL A 40 -6.49 10.00 9.91
CA VAL A 40 -7.12 11.15 10.58
C VAL A 40 -6.29 12.42 10.40
N ASP A 41 -4.97 12.33 10.57
CA ASP A 41 -4.02 13.43 10.41
C ASP A 41 -2.80 12.99 9.59
N ARG A 42 -2.73 13.49 8.35
CA ARG A 42 -1.77 13.01 7.35
C ARG A 42 -0.35 13.44 7.70
N GLY A 43 0.50 12.48 8.05
CA GLY A 43 1.92 12.69 8.31
C GLY A 43 2.84 12.42 7.11
N THR A 44 4.15 12.65 7.31
CA THR A 44 5.17 12.41 6.27
C THR A 44 5.27 10.93 5.84
N ALA A 45 4.81 10.00 6.68
CA ALA A 45 4.74 8.58 6.33
C ALA A 45 3.77 8.35 5.14
N ALA A 46 2.53 8.83 5.28
CA ALA A 46 1.50 8.74 4.24
C ALA A 46 1.87 9.53 2.97
N GLU A 47 2.45 10.72 3.12
CA GLU A 47 2.89 11.53 1.97
C GLU A 47 3.98 10.83 1.15
N ARG A 48 5.00 10.25 1.83
CA ARG A 48 6.08 9.52 1.15
C ARG A 48 5.60 8.22 0.53
N ALA A 49 4.71 7.49 1.21
CA ALA A 49 4.07 6.30 0.65
C ALA A 49 3.32 6.61 -0.64
N ALA A 50 2.53 7.69 -0.66
CA ALA A 50 1.81 8.13 -1.86
C ALA A 50 2.76 8.63 -2.97
N LEU A 51 3.77 9.43 -2.63
CA LEU A 51 4.73 9.95 -3.61
C LEU A 51 5.57 8.83 -4.26
N PHE A 52 5.97 7.81 -3.50
CA PHE A 52 6.68 6.65 -4.05
C PHE A 52 5.90 6.01 -5.20
N TRP A 53 4.60 5.74 -4.99
CA TRP A 53 3.77 5.15 -6.02
C TRP A 53 3.48 6.10 -7.17
N ARG A 54 3.13 7.37 -6.89
CA ARG A 54 2.89 8.40 -7.92
C ARG A 54 4.08 8.62 -8.85
N TRP A 55 5.31 8.48 -8.36
CA TRP A 55 6.51 8.63 -9.18
C TRP A 55 6.91 7.36 -9.90
N THR A 56 6.39 6.20 -9.47
CA THR A 56 6.69 4.90 -10.06
C THR A 56 5.72 4.54 -11.19
N MET A 57 4.43 4.86 -11.03
CA MET A 57 3.33 4.52 -11.94
C MET A 57 2.21 5.56 -11.86
#